data_AF-A0A8D0DG54-F1
#
_entry.id   AF-A0A8D0DG54-F1
#
_cell.length_a   1.000
_cell.length_b   1.000
_cell.length_c   1.000
_cell.angle_alpha   90.00
_cell.angle_beta   90.00
_cell.angle_gamma   90.00
#
_symmetry.space_group_name_H-M   'P 1'
#
loop_
_entity.id
_entity.type
_entity.pdbx_description
1 polymer ?
#
loop_
_entity_poly.entity_id
_entity_poly.type
_entity_poly.pdbx_seq_one_letter_code
_entity_poly.pdbx_strand_id
1 'polypeptide(L)'
;MNGIKILTLGIYAPNTEKLNEYILKKEEMIQQCKRKLREYFEDNLGKGTPLNTVWDASKAFMRGHLIRLNKEMRKKKQAKTQKLLEEIKKERELKQKPDCRETLTTLEQNKPK
;
A
#
# COMPACT_ATOMS: atom_id res chain seq x y z
N MET A 1 -0.20 34.48 22.45
CA MET A 1 0.95 33.67 22.02
C MET A 1 0.43 32.46 21.28
N ASN A 2 0.75 32.40 20.00
CA ASN A 2 0.09 31.60 19.00
C ASN A 2 0.45 30.13 19.15
N GLY A 3 -0.47 29.35 19.73
CA GLY A 3 -0.46 27.90 19.64
C GLY A 3 -0.51 27.53 18.17
N ILE A 4 0.57 26.91 17.70
CA ILE A 4 0.75 26.46 16.33
C ILE A 4 -0.43 25.53 16.02
N LYS A 5 -1.42 26.07 15.29
CA LYS A 5 -2.39 25.29 14.52
C LYS A 5 -1.53 24.43 13.61
N ILE A 6 -1.36 23.16 13.98
CA ILE A 6 -0.76 22.14 13.14
C ILE A 6 -1.61 22.16 11.87
N LEU A 7 -1.03 22.74 10.82
CA LEU A 7 -1.65 22.87 9.52
C LEU A 7 -2.08 21.46 9.12
N THR A 8 -3.40 21.25 9.13
CA THR A 8 -4.07 20.21 8.38
C THR A 8 -3.65 20.39 6.93
N LEU A 9 -2.58 19.70 6.51
CA LEU A 9 -2.21 19.53 5.12
C LEU A 9 -3.28 18.66 4.43
N GLY A 10 -4.46 19.23 4.19
CA GLY A 10 -5.01 19.13 2.84
C GLY A 10 -4.06 19.95 1.95
N ILE A 11 -3.54 19.49 0.82
CA ILE A 11 -4.11 18.58 -0.16
C ILE A 11 -2.94 17.76 -0.73
N TYR A 12 -2.82 16.51 -0.30
CA TYR A 12 -2.43 15.46 -1.23
C TYR A 12 -3.40 14.33 -0.91
N ALA A 13 -4.63 14.45 -1.41
CA ALA A 13 -5.38 13.24 -1.73
C ALA A 13 -4.56 12.65 -2.90
N PRO A 14 -3.66 11.68 -2.68
CA PRO A 14 -2.84 11.17 -3.75
C PRO A 14 -3.82 10.50 -4.69
N ASN A 15 -4.00 11.03 -5.90
CA ASN A 15 -4.99 10.65 -6.90
C ASN A 15 -5.39 9.19 -6.69
N THR A 16 -6.51 8.95 -6.00
CA THR A 16 -6.92 7.60 -5.56
C THR A 16 -7.17 6.68 -6.73
N GLU A 17 -7.33 7.28 -7.89
CA GLU A 17 -7.63 6.70 -9.18
C GLU A 17 -6.38 6.44 -10.03
N LYS A 18 -5.23 7.05 -9.70
CA LYS A 18 -3.99 6.89 -10.50
C LYS A 18 -3.24 5.65 -10.04
N LEU A 19 -3.06 4.69 -10.96
CA LEU A 19 -2.25 3.51 -10.73
C LEU A 19 -0.78 3.91 -10.55
N ASN A 20 -0.11 3.33 -9.55
CA ASN A 20 1.33 3.47 -9.42
C ASN A 20 2.03 2.57 -10.46
N GLU A 21 2.68 3.18 -11.44
CA GLU A 21 3.35 2.49 -12.55
C GLU A 21 4.46 1.52 -12.09
N TYR A 22 5.08 1.78 -10.95
CA TYR A 22 6.09 0.88 -10.37
C TYR A 22 5.51 -0.48 -9.96
N ILE A 23 4.19 -0.59 -9.76
CA ILE A 23 3.53 -1.87 -9.44
C ILE A 23 3.68 -2.85 -10.61
N LEU A 24 3.59 -2.34 -11.84
CA LEU A 24 3.68 -3.15 -13.06
C LEU A 24 5.12 -3.53 -13.43
N LYS A 25 6.13 -3.04 -12.70
CA LYS A 25 7.55 -3.40 -12.91
C LYS A 25 8.00 -4.60 -12.08
N LYS A 26 7.17 -5.06 -11.14
CA LYS A 26 7.49 -6.23 -10.31
C LYS A 26 7.10 -7.50 -11.04
N GLU A 27 8.04 -8.41 -11.22
CA GLU A 27 7.80 -9.67 -11.93
C GLU A 27 6.62 -10.45 -11.35
N GLU A 28 6.54 -10.55 -10.02
CA GLU A 28 5.42 -11.21 -9.33
C GLU A 28 4.06 -10.61 -9.70
N MET A 29 3.97 -9.27 -9.81
CA MET A 29 2.73 -8.58 -10.17
C MET A 29 2.37 -8.82 -11.63
N ILE A 30 3.37 -8.85 -12.52
CA ILE A 30 3.19 -9.15 -13.94
C ILE A 30 2.63 -10.58 -14.10
N GLN A 31 3.22 -11.55 -13.40
CA GLN A 31 2.77 -12.94 -13.45
C GLN A 31 1.35 -13.11 -12.89
N GLN A 32 1.03 -12.45 -11.78
CA GLN A 32 -0.33 -12.43 -11.25
C GLN A 32 -1.35 -11.84 -12.24
N CYS A 33 -1.02 -10.71 -12.89
CA CYS A 33 -1.89 -10.09 -13.89
C CYS A 33 -2.07 -10.99 -15.12
N LYS A 34 -1.00 -11.62 -15.62
CA LYS A 34 -1.05 -12.57 -16.73
C LYS A 34 -1.95 -13.76 -16.41
N ARG A 35 -1.84 -14.32 -15.20
CA ARG A 35 -2.69 -15.41 -14.74
C ARG A 35 -4.16 -15.00 -14.67
N LYS A 36 -4.46 -13.84 -14.06
CA LYS A 36 -5.83 -13.33 -13.95
C LYS A 36 -6.47 -13.04 -15.30
N LEU A 37 -5.69 -12.52 -16.25
CA LEU A 37 -6.16 -12.27 -17.60
C LEU A 37 -6.42 -13.58 -18.37
N ARG A 38 -5.58 -14.61 -18.16
CA ARG A 38 -5.78 -15.94 -18.74
C ARG A 38 -7.06 -16.59 -18.22
N GLU A 39 -7.24 -16.63 -16.90
CA GLU A 39 -8.47 -17.12 -16.23
C GLU A 39 -9.71 -16.43 -16.83
N TYR A 40 -9.66 -15.11 -17.00
CA TYR A 40 -10.75 -14.36 -17.63
C TYR A 40 -11.07 -14.84 -19.05
N PHE A 41 -10.06 -15.03 -19.91
CA PHE A 41 -10.31 -15.46 -21.29
C PHE A 41 -10.78 -16.91 -21.38
N GLU A 42 -10.22 -17.81 -20.57
CA GLU A 42 -10.68 -19.20 -20.47
C GLU A 42 -12.17 -19.26 -20.07
N ASP A 43 -12.60 -18.37 -19.17
CA ASP A 43 -13.98 -18.32 -18.70
C ASP A 43 -14.95 -17.62 -19.66
N ASN A 44 -14.49 -16.83 -20.63
CA ASN A 44 -15.37 -15.96 -21.42
C ASN A 44 -15.31 -16.20 -22.94
N LEU A 45 -14.28 -16.85 -23.45
CA LEU A 45 -14.19 -17.18 -24.88
C LEU A 45 -15.09 -18.37 -25.24
N GLY A 46 -15.64 -18.36 -26.46
CA GLY A 46 -16.42 -19.48 -27.01
C GLY A 46 -17.84 -19.64 -26.45
N LYS A 47 -18.31 -18.74 -25.57
CA LYS A 47 -19.64 -18.81 -24.93
C LYS A 47 -20.74 -18.03 -25.66
N GLY A 48 -20.57 -17.79 -26.96
CA GLY A 48 -21.52 -17.02 -27.77
C GLY A 48 -21.41 -15.49 -27.63
N THR A 49 -20.64 -14.99 -26.67
CA THR A 49 -20.31 -13.56 -26.56
C THR A 49 -19.35 -13.14 -27.68
N PRO A 50 -19.61 -12.02 -28.40
CA PRO A 50 -18.69 -11.51 -29.41
C PRO A 50 -17.29 -11.24 -28.85
N LEU A 51 -16.25 -11.55 -29.63
CA LEU A 51 -14.85 -11.38 -29.22
C LEU A 51 -14.54 -9.94 -28.78
N ASN A 52 -15.07 -8.95 -29.48
CA ASN A 52 -14.89 -7.52 -29.14
C ASN A 52 -15.44 -7.20 -27.75
N THR A 53 -16.62 -7.73 -27.41
CA THR A 53 -17.24 -7.55 -26.09
C THR A 53 -16.40 -8.23 -25.00
N VAL A 54 -15.90 -9.44 -25.25
CA VAL A 54 -14.98 -10.13 -24.32
C VAL A 54 -13.71 -9.32 -24.12
N TRP A 55 -13.14 -8.76 -25.19
CA TRP A 55 -11.95 -7.92 -25.13
C TRP A 55 -12.18 -6.63 -24.32
N ASP A 56 -13.28 -5.92 -24.59
CA ASP A 56 -13.65 -4.70 -23.87
C ASP A 56 -13.90 -4.94 -22.39
N ALA A 57 -14.63 -6.00 -22.07
CA ALA A 57 -14.90 -6.39 -20.69
C ALA A 57 -13.61 -6.87 -19.98
N SER A 58 -12.67 -7.53 -20.66
CA SER A 58 -11.38 -7.91 -20.08
C SER A 58 -10.54 -6.68 -19.68
N LYS A 59 -10.53 -5.63 -20.51
CA LYS A 59 -9.86 -4.36 -20.20
C LYS A 59 -10.48 -3.69 -18.97
N ALA A 60 -11.81 -3.64 -18.89
CA ALA A 60 -12.53 -3.08 -17.75
C ALA A 60 -12.24 -3.88 -16.46
N PHE A 61 -12.28 -5.21 -16.54
CA PHE A 61 -11.92 -6.12 -15.45
C PHE A 61 -10.50 -5.87 -14.94
N MET A 62 -9.51 -5.85 -15.84
CA MET A 62 -8.11 -5.63 -15.47
C MET A 62 -7.89 -4.26 -14.85
N ARG A 63 -8.55 -3.21 -15.36
CA ARG A 63 -8.51 -1.87 -14.75
C ARG A 63 -9.03 -1.91 -13.31
N GLY A 64 -10.20 -2.50 -13.07
CA GLY A 64 -10.76 -2.64 -11.72
C GLY A 64 -9.85 -3.45 -10.80
N HIS A 65 -9.26 -4.53 -11.32
CA HIS A 65 -8.32 -5.36 -10.59
C HIS A 65 -7.08 -4.57 -10.12
N LEU A 66 -6.47 -3.79 -11.02
CA LEU A 66 -5.30 -2.97 -10.72
C LEU A 66 -5.61 -1.85 -9.72
N ILE A 67 -6.77 -1.21 -9.81
CA ILE A 67 -7.22 -0.20 -8.84
C ILE A 67 -7.33 -0.80 -7.44
N ARG A 68 -7.93 -2.00 -7.32
CA ARG A 68 -8.05 -2.72 -6.03
C ARG A 68 -6.66 -3.04 -5.46
N LEU A 69 -5.75 -3.56 -6.28
CA LEU A 69 -4.38 -3.86 -5.85
C LEU A 69 -3.65 -2.60 -5.36
N ASN A 70 -3.78 -1.48 -6.07
CA ASN A 70 -3.18 -0.21 -5.67
C ASN A 70 -3.69 0.26 -4.30
N LYS A 71 -5.00 0.16 -4.06
CA LYS A 71 -5.62 0.50 -2.76
C LYS A 71 -5.04 -0.35 -1.62
N GLU A 72 -4.95 -1.66 -1.81
CA GLU A 72 -4.39 -2.56 -0.78
C GLU A 72 -2.91 -2.29 -0.51
N MET A 73 -2.13 -2.00 -1.55
CA MET A 73 -0.72 -1.63 -1.38
C MET A 73 -0.54 -0.31 -0.63
N ARG A 74 -1.42 0.67 -0.89
CA ARG A 74 -1.41 1.94 -0.15
C ARG A 74 -1.74 1.74 1.32
N LYS A 75 -2.75 0.93 1.64
CA LYS A 75 -3.06 0.55 3.03
C LYS A 75 -1.86 -0.10 3.71
N LYS A 76 -1.20 -1.07 3.05
CA LYS A 76 0.00 -1.72 3.57
C LYS A 76 1.14 -0.72 3.82
N LYS A 77 1.38 0.21 2.89
CA LYS A 77 2.39 1.26 3.06
C LYS A 77 2.06 2.18 4.23
N GLN A 78 0.81 2.63 4.32
CA GLN A 78 0.33 3.50 5.39
C GLN A 78 0.49 2.84 6.76
N ALA A 79 0.10 1.56 6.90
CA ALA A 79 0.26 0.82 8.15
C ALA A 79 1.73 0.72 8.56
N LYS A 80 2.64 0.45 7.62
CA LYS A 80 4.09 0.43 7.88
C LYS A 80 4.62 1.80 8.33
N THR A 81 4.21 2.87 7.64
CA THR A 81 4.61 4.24 8.00
C THR A 81 4.07 4.63 9.38
N GLN A 82 2.82 4.31 9.69
CA GLN A 82 2.23 4.56 11.02
C GLN A 82 3.00 3.82 12.11
N LYS A 83 3.30 2.53 11.91
CA LYS A 83 4.09 1.75 12.86
C LYS A 83 5.47 2.39 13.14
N LEU A 84 6.17 2.79 12.08
CA LEU A 84 7.48 3.44 12.23
C LEU A 84 7.38 4.81 12.92
N LEU A 85 6.32 5.58 12.67
CA LEU A 85 6.09 6.86 13.34
C LEU A 85 5.85 6.67 14.85
N GLU A 86 5.09 5.64 15.24
CA GLU A 86 4.89 5.29 16.65
C GLU A 86 6.20 4.86 17.32
N GLU A 87 7.04 4.08 16.63
CA GLU A 87 8.38 3.71 17.12
C GLU A 87 9.26 4.94 17.34
N ILE A 88 9.34 5.85 16.37
CA ILE A 88 10.09 7.11 16.49
C ILE A 88 9.56 7.97 17.64
N LYS A 89 8.24 8.02 17.83
CA LYS A 89 7.62 8.79 18.92
C LYS A 89 8.04 8.23 20.29
N LYS A 90 7.97 6.90 20.47
CA LYS A 90 8.44 6.23 21.69
C LYS A 90 9.91 6.49 21.97
N GLU A 91 10.77 6.39 20.96
CA GLU A 91 12.20 6.71 21.13
C GLU A 91 12.43 8.15 21.59
N ARG A 92 11.68 9.13 21.05
CA ARG A 92 11.79 10.54 21.44
C ARG A 92 11.30 10.78 22.87
N GLU A 93 10.25 10.09 23.30
CA GLU A 93 9.74 10.17 24.67
C GLU A 93 10.74 9.57 25.67
N LEU A 94 11.38 8.44 25.33
CA LEU A 94 12.43 7.82 26.14
C LEU A 94 13.67 8.71 26.26
N LYS A 95 14.11 9.36 25.17
CA LYS A 95 15.25 10.30 25.19
C LYS A 95 15.00 11.55 26.04
N GLN A 96 13.74 11.94 26.25
CA GLN A 96 13.37 13.08 27.10
C GLN A 96 13.28 12.73 28.60
N LYS A 97 13.24 11.44 28.96
CA LYS A 97 13.29 10.96 30.35
C LYS A 97 14.53 10.05 30.54
N PRO A 98 15.73 10.63 30.75
CA PRO A 98 16.96 9.84 30.84
C PRO A 98 17.12 9.07 32.17
N ASP A 99 16.27 9.33 33.17
CA ASP A 99 16.52 8.92 34.56
C ASP A 99 15.67 7.72 35.03
N CYS A 100 15.68 6.61 34.28
CA CYS A 100 15.17 5.33 34.79
C CYS A 100 16.09 4.20 34.33
N ARG A 101 16.84 3.60 35.27
CA ARG A 101 17.78 2.48 35.03
C ARG A 101 17.16 1.30 34.24
N GLU A 102 15.85 1.12 34.29
CA GLU A 102 15.09 0.08 33.56
C GLU A 102 15.02 0.30 32.03
N THR A 103 15.23 1.54 31.57
CA THR A 103 15.13 1.88 30.14
C THR A 103 16.32 1.37 29.32
N LEU A 104 17.51 1.25 29.92
CA LEU A 104 18.72 0.78 29.24
C LEU A 104 18.69 -0.73 28.98
N THR A 105 18.19 -1.53 29.95
CA THR A 105 18.05 -2.99 29.81
C THR A 105 17.07 -3.39 28.71
N THR A 106 16.04 -2.57 28.48
CA THR A 106 15.01 -2.86 27.46
C THR A 106 15.48 -2.56 26.03
N LEU A 107 16.47 -1.66 25.87
CA LEU A 107 17.08 -1.32 24.58
C LEU A 107 18.06 -2.41 24.10
N GLU A 108 18.80 -3.05 25.00
CA GLU A 108 19.68 -4.17 24.63
C GLU A 108 18.91 -5.41 24.20
N GLN A 109 17.74 -5.65 24.79
CA GLN A 109 16.89 -6.81 24.47
C GLN A 109 16.13 -6.68 23.15
N ASN A 110 15.90 -5.47 22.65
CA ASN A 110 15.12 -5.21 21.43
C ASN A 110 15.97 -4.85 20.19
N LYS A 111 17.30 -4.99 20.25
CA LYS A 111 18.15 -4.87 19.06
C LYS A 111 17.85 -6.02 18.10
N PRO A 112 17.45 -5.77 16.85
CA PRO A 112 17.31 -6.83 15.87
C PRO A 112 18.69 -7.45 15.56
N LYS A 113 18.74 -8.79 15.53
CA LYS A 113 19.91 -9.58 15.10
C LYS A 113 20.26 -9.32 13.64
#